data_AF-A0A1H1ZU74-F1
#
_entry.id   AF-A0A1H1ZU74-F1
#
_cell.length_a   1.000
_cell.length_b   1.000
_cell.length_c   1.000
_cell.angle_alpha   90.00
_cell.angle_beta   90.00
_cell.angle_gamma   90.00
#
_symmetry.space_group_name_H-M   'P 1'
#
loop_
_entity.id
_entity.type
_entity.pdbx_description
1 polymer ?
#
loop_
_entity_poly.entity_id
_entity_poly.type
_entity_poly.pdbx_seq_one_letter_code
_entity_poly.pdbx_strand_id
1 'polypeptide(L)'
;MTQATAQTRAFVTGFIPAIALLATVAPAHADLKICNRMSYVVEAAIGIDDKAATATRGWFRIDPAMCRVVLQGPLTADRILLNARALGVYGSSPIPQNGSDTLCIAPNDFVIAAARQCRQGQTAAPFTQITPTQADDGNQVAYLAEDSEYDDEQARLAGIQRLLVIAGYDAAPIDGVDGPKTQAALAAFLKSRGLSPEIVQSPNFFATMIDAVQAPSSTGLTWCNDTPHKVMAAVGTDDGKTVTSRGWYGIDPGKCLHPDVTGQPRQIFSFAEAVDADNRTIRLKDKPLNWGGATQLCTRESKFEINEQGDCGTRGLAATGFAAVDMSGGGKTLRFAMP
;
A
#
# COMPACT_ATOMS: atom_id res chain seq x y z
N MET A 1 86.13 33.11 51.82
CA MET A 1 85.46 34.22 52.53
C MET A 1 84.10 34.44 51.90
N THR A 2 83.10 34.63 52.76
CA THR A 2 81.77 35.24 52.55
C THR A 2 80.64 34.48 51.84
N GLN A 3 79.48 34.53 52.52
CA GLN A 3 78.16 33.93 52.29
C GLN A 3 77.39 34.56 51.11
N ALA A 4 76.40 33.84 50.57
CA ALA A 4 75.08 34.40 50.21
C ALA A 4 74.01 33.31 50.01
N THR A 5 72.77 33.70 50.25
CA THR A 5 71.57 32.94 50.63
C THR A 5 70.67 32.51 49.46
N ALA A 6 69.94 31.41 49.67
CA ALA A 6 68.60 30.99 49.20
C ALA A 6 67.92 31.66 47.97
N GLN A 7 67.39 30.84 47.05
CA GLN A 7 65.94 30.79 46.74
C GLN A 7 65.54 29.61 45.84
N THR A 8 64.43 28.98 46.22
CA THR A 8 63.75 27.83 45.62
C THR A 8 63.09 28.16 44.28
N ARG A 9 63.32 27.35 43.24
CA ARG A 9 62.37 27.16 42.13
C ARG A 9 62.37 25.70 41.70
N ALA A 10 61.31 24.98 42.09
CA ALA A 10 61.04 23.63 41.64
C ALA A 10 60.65 23.65 40.16
N PHE A 11 61.41 22.98 39.32
CA PHE A 11 60.99 22.63 37.96
C PHE A 11 60.05 21.43 38.05
N VAL A 12 58.74 21.68 37.95
CA VAL A 12 57.76 20.62 37.68
C VAL A 12 57.57 20.56 36.17
N THR A 13 58.35 19.71 35.52
CA THR A 13 58.08 19.25 34.15
C THR A 13 56.80 18.43 34.16
N GLY A 14 55.68 19.07 33.84
CA GLY A 14 54.38 18.41 33.67
C GLY A 14 54.37 17.54 32.42
N PHE A 15 54.44 16.23 32.59
CA PHE A 15 54.05 15.26 31.56
C PHE A 15 52.51 15.29 31.47
N ILE A 16 51.97 15.87 30.39
CA ILE A 16 50.56 15.71 30.02
C ILE A 16 50.46 14.38 29.27
N PRO A 17 49.76 13.35 29.78
CA PRO A 17 49.50 12.16 28.99
C PRO A 17 48.48 12.53 27.92
N ALA A 18 48.88 12.46 26.66
CA ALA A 18 47.97 12.59 25.52
C ALA A 18 47.03 11.37 25.53
N ILE A 19 45.85 11.53 26.14
CA ILE A 19 44.75 10.58 26.02
C ILE A 19 44.27 10.67 24.57
N ALA A 20 44.70 9.70 23.74
CA ALA A 20 44.18 9.52 22.40
C ALA A 20 42.71 9.10 22.50
N LEU A 21 41.82 10.07 22.30
CA LEU A 21 40.39 9.85 22.17
C LEU A 21 40.18 9.07 20.87
N LEU A 22 40.07 7.74 20.96
CA LEU A 22 39.58 6.89 19.88
C LEU A 22 38.11 7.25 19.65
N ALA A 23 37.87 8.27 18.82
CA ALA A 23 36.56 8.54 18.28
C ALA A 23 36.16 7.35 17.41
N THR A 24 35.30 6.49 17.92
CA THR A 24 34.56 5.53 17.10
C THR A 24 33.68 6.33 16.17
N VAL A 25 34.14 6.55 14.93
CA VAL A 25 33.30 7.07 13.86
C VAL A 25 32.25 5.99 13.62
N ALA A 26 31.04 6.18 14.16
CA ALA A 26 29.91 5.37 13.76
C ALA A 26 29.81 5.47 12.23
N PRO A 27 29.59 4.35 11.50
CA PRO A 27 29.44 4.40 10.06
C PRO A 27 28.34 5.42 9.76
N ALA A 28 28.67 6.43 8.96
CA ALA A 28 27.67 7.35 8.43
C ALA A 28 26.73 6.53 7.55
N HIS A 29 25.54 6.22 8.06
CA HIS A 29 24.51 5.54 7.31
C HIS A 29 24.04 6.49 6.21
N ALA A 30 24.27 6.09 4.96
CA ALA A 30 23.87 6.84 3.78
C ALA A 30 22.82 6.05 2.98
N ASP A 31 22.06 5.19 3.68
CA ASP A 31 21.07 4.30 3.08
C ASP A 31 19.95 5.12 2.43
N LEU A 32 19.30 4.57 1.41
CA LEU A 32 18.05 5.10 0.88
C LEU A 32 16.87 4.46 1.61
N LYS A 33 16.02 5.29 2.20
CA LYS A 33 14.76 4.92 2.84
C LYS A 33 13.58 5.46 2.03
N ILE A 34 12.53 4.65 1.93
CA ILE A 34 11.20 5.12 1.51
C ILE A 34 10.31 5.14 2.75
N CYS A 35 9.70 6.29 3.03
CA CYS A 35 8.79 6.47 4.15
C CYS A 35 7.35 6.60 3.65
N ASN A 36 6.41 5.93 4.31
CA ASN A 36 5.02 5.91 3.92
C ASN A 36 4.17 6.82 4.81
N ARG A 37 3.83 8.00 4.29
CA ARG A 37 2.88 8.96 4.85
C ARG A 37 1.49 8.85 4.21
N MET A 38 1.21 7.70 3.61
CA MET A 38 -0.12 7.37 3.13
C MET A 38 -0.81 6.48 4.16
N SER A 39 -2.13 6.50 4.13
CA SER A 39 -3.02 5.64 4.92
C SER A 39 -3.26 4.28 4.25
N TYR A 40 -2.36 3.87 3.37
CA TYR A 40 -2.38 2.61 2.64
C TYR A 40 -1.12 1.81 2.99
N VAL A 41 -1.25 0.50 3.17
CA VAL A 41 -0.06 -0.36 3.06
C VAL A 41 0.37 -0.42 1.60
N VAL A 42 1.63 -0.06 1.34
CA VAL A 42 2.18 0.04 0.00
C VAL A 42 3.27 -0.99 -0.24
N GLU A 43 3.41 -1.41 -1.50
CA GLU A 43 4.53 -2.17 -2.03
C GLU A 43 5.28 -1.27 -3.01
N ALA A 44 6.58 -1.04 -2.75
CA ALA A 44 7.43 -0.21 -3.57
C ALA A 44 8.48 -1.05 -4.32
N ALA A 45 8.84 -0.62 -5.53
CA ALA A 45 9.99 -1.08 -6.27
C ALA A 45 10.85 0.13 -6.66
N ILE A 46 12.17 0.00 -6.56
CA ILE A 46 13.09 1.04 -7.02
C ILE A 46 13.79 0.61 -8.31
N GLY A 47 14.00 1.57 -9.20
CA GLY A 47 14.91 1.49 -10.32
C GLY A 47 16.16 2.32 -10.02
N ILE A 48 17.32 1.77 -10.35
CA ILE A 48 18.62 2.38 -10.15
C ILE A 48 19.25 2.49 -11.54
N ASP A 49 19.32 3.72 -12.05
CA ASP A 49 20.07 4.04 -13.26
C ASP A 49 21.48 4.48 -12.83
N ASP A 50 22.50 3.70 -13.21
CA ASP A 50 23.92 4.06 -13.07
C ASP A 50 24.60 3.90 -14.43
N LYS A 51 25.00 5.02 -15.04
CA LYS A 51 25.59 5.11 -16.37
C LYS A 51 24.69 4.48 -17.44
N ALA A 52 25.09 3.32 -17.95
CA ALA A 52 24.39 2.59 -19.01
C ALA A 52 23.61 1.37 -18.48
N ALA A 53 23.59 1.14 -17.18
CA ALA A 53 22.93 0.00 -16.55
C ALA A 53 21.71 0.47 -15.74
N THR A 54 20.57 -0.17 -15.98
CA THR A 54 19.36 0.00 -15.16
C THR A 54 19.00 -1.30 -14.48
N ALA A 55 19.01 -1.30 -13.15
CA ALA A 55 18.54 -2.41 -12.34
C ALA A 55 17.25 -2.03 -11.60
N THR A 56 16.35 -2.99 -11.39
CA THR A 56 15.19 -2.84 -10.51
C THR A 56 15.22 -3.84 -9.37
N ARG A 57 14.65 -3.45 -8.22
CA ARG A 57 14.40 -4.36 -7.09
C ARG A 57 13.11 -3.98 -6.38
N GLY A 58 12.44 -4.99 -5.84
CA GLY A 58 11.16 -4.89 -5.14
C GLY A 58 10.77 -6.27 -4.60
N TRP A 59 9.59 -6.51 -4.04
CA TRP A 59 8.66 -5.49 -3.57
C TRP A 59 8.99 -5.18 -2.11
N PHE A 60 9.13 -3.90 -1.78
CA PHE A 60 9.30 -3.46 -0.41
C PHE A 60 7.94 -3.13 0.16
N ARG A 61 7.42 -3.97 1.06
CA ARG A 61 6.26 -3.62 1.86
C ARG A 61 6.60 -2.50 2.84
N ILE A 62 5.77 -1.46 2.88
CA ILE A 62 5.89 -0.32 3.79
C ILE A 62 4.51 -0.02 4.36
N ASP A 63 4.33 -0.30 5.66
CA ASP A 63 3.08 0.01 6.36
C ASP A 63 2.96 1.53 6.61
N PRO A 64 1.74 2.07 6.86
CA PRO A 64 1.56 3.47 7.22
C PRO A 64 2.45 3.88 8.40
N ALA A 65 3.04 5.08 8.30
CA ALA A 65 3.97 5.66 9.27
C ALA A 65 5.31 4.94 9.44
N MET A 66 5.64 4.01 8.53
CA MET A 66 6.90 3.28 8.57
C MET A 66 7.84 3.74 7.46
N CYS A 67 9.14 3.65 7.74
CA CYS A 67 10.20 3.81 6.76
C CYS A 67 10.90 2.47 6.50
N ARG A 68 11.17 2.17 5.24
CA ARG A 68 11.87 0.96 4.81
C ARG A 68 13.16 1.32 4.09
N VAL A 69 14.27 0.72 4.52
CA VAL A 69 15.55 0.80 3.77
C VAL A 69 15.40 0.02 2.47
N VAL A 70 15.51 0.71 1.35
CA VAL A 70 15.40 0.16 -0.01
C VAL A 70 16.73 0.14 -0.75
N LEU A 71 17.79 0.80 -0.26
CA LEU A 71 19.16 0.64 -0.74
C LEU A 71 20.12 0.84 0.43
N GLN A 72 21.13 -0.02 0.54
CA GLN A 72 22.15 0.10 1.58
C GLN A 72 23.38 0.82 1.02
N GLY A 73 23.97 1.69 1.84
CA GLY A 73 25.15 2.46 1.50
C GLY A 73 24.87 3.70 0.63
N PRO A 74 25.92 4.47 0.29
CA PRO A 74 25.80 5.77 -0.34
C PRO A 74 25.15 5.69 -1.72
N LEU A 75 24.26 6.64 -1.99
CA LEU A 75 23.59 6.80 -3.27
C LEU A 75 24.59 7.28 -4.33
N THR A 76 25.02 6.38 -5.21
CA THR A 76 25.97 6.65 -6.30
C THR A 76 25.33 6.64 -7.69
N ALA A 77 24.03 6.41 -7.76
CA ALA A 77 23.27 6.33 -9.00
C ALA A 77 23.00 7.71 -9.61
N ASP A 78 22.92 7.77 -10.94
CA ASP A 78 22.57 8.99 -11.68
C ASP A 78 21.10 9.35 -11.47
N ARG A 79 20.21 8.34 -11.46
CA ARG A 79 18.77 8.53 -11.23
C ARG A 79 18.23 7.41 -10.35
N ILE A 80 17.34 7.80 -9.44
CA ILE A 80 16.50 6.87 -8.68
C ILE A 80 15.08 6.98 -9.20
N LEU A 81 14.53 5.82 -9.53
CA LEU A 81 13.20 5.65 -10.09
C LEU A 81 12.35 4.89 -9.07
N LEU A 82 11.08 5.21 -8.94
CA LEU A 82 10.16 4.59 -7.99
C LEU A 82 8.88 4.15 -8.70
N ASN A 83 8.49 2.91 -8.46
CA ASN A 83 7.13 2.43 -8.67
C ASN A 83 6.56 2.04 -7.30
N ALA A 84 5.30 2.35 -7.04
CA ALA A 84 4.63 1.92 -5.82
C ALA A 84 3.16 1.59 -6.10
N ARG A 85 2.62 0.62 -5.37
CA ARG A 85 1.20 0.23 -5.43
C ARG A 85 0.66 -0.02 -4.04
N ALA A 86 -0.61 0.31 -3.79
CA ALA A 86 -1.29 -0.15 -2.58
C ALA A 86 -1.62 -1.65 -2.68
N LEU A 87 -1.73 -2.33 -1.54
CA LEU A 87 -2.19 -3.72 -1.52
C LEU A 87 -3.57 -3.88 -2.16
N GLY A 88 -3.81 -5.03 -2.80
CA GLY A 88 -5.05 -5.29 -3.53
C GLY A 88 -6.33 -5.20 -2.69
N VAL A 89 -6.23 -5.38 -1.38
CA VAL A 89 -7.36 -5.25 -0.43
C VAL A 89 -8.00 -3.85 -0.43
N TYR A 90 -7.24 -2.82 -0.80
CA TYR A 90 -7.76 -1.46 -0.93
C TYR A 90 -8.49 -1.22 -2.27
N GLY A 91 -8.53 -2.23 -3.15
CA GLY A 91 -9.09 -2.11 -4.48
C GLY A 91 -8.21 -1.29 -5.41
N SER A 92 -8.69 -0.11 -5.80
CA SER A 92 -7.94 0.76 -6.70
C SER A 92 -6.70 1.32 -6.02
N SER A 93 -5.53 1.23 -6.68
CA SER A 93 -4.33 1.83 -6.11
C SER A 93 -4.50 3.34 -6.24
N PRO A 94 -4.54 4.10 -5.14
CA PRO A 94 -4.64 5.56 -5.18
C PRO A 94 -3.35 6.17 -5.75
N ILE A 95 -2.25 5.42 -5.74
CA ILE A 95 -0.94 5.87 -6.18
C ILE A 95 -0.94 6.01 -7.71
N PRO A 96 -0.69 7.21 -8.26
CA PRO A 96 -0.58 7.43 -9.69
C PRO A 96 0.45 6.51 -10.34
N GLN A 97 0.06 5.84 -11.43
CA GLN A 97 0.93 4.99 -12.24
C GLN A 97 1.33 5.70 -13.55
N ASN A 98 1.62 7.00 -13.48
CA ASN A 98 1.90 7.87 -14.63
C ASN A 98 3.41 8.13 -14.84
N GLY A 99 4.26 7.23 -14.32
CA GLY A 99 5.70 7.31 -14.50
C GLY A 99 6.11 7.23 -15.98
N SER A 100 7.12 8.00 -16.37
CA SER A 100 7.61 8.08 -17.75
C SER A 100 8.60 6.98 -18.13
N ASP A 101 9.30 6.40 -17.14
CA ASP A 101 10.27 5.34 -17.37
C ASP A 101 9.58 3.98 -17.30
N THR A 102 9.63 3.19 -18.37
CA THR A 102 9.10 1.82 -18.35
C THR A 102 10.21 0.84 -18.01
N LEU A 103 10.09 0.15 -16.87
CA LEU A 103 11.06 -0.85 -16.39
C LEU A 103 10.40 -2.17 -16.04
N CYS A 104 11.19 -3.22 -15.96
CA CYS A 104 10.70 -4.56 -15.64
C CYS A 104 10.55 -4.79 -14.14
N ILE A 105 9.44 -5.40 -13.77
CA ILE A 105 9.12 -5.89 -12.42
C ILE A 105 8.79 -7.39 -12.47
N ALA A 106 8.80 -8.05 -11.32
CA ALA A 106 8.28 -9.41 -11.17
C ALA A 106 7.17 -9.45 -10.09
N PRO A 107 6.35 -10.52 -10.03
CA PRO A 107 5.21 -10.60 -9.11
C PRO A 107 5.59 -10.64 -7.62
N ASN A 108 6.64 -11.40 -7.28
CA ASN A 108 7.18 -11.56 -5.92
C ASN A 108 8.44 -10.70 -5.74
N ASP A 109 9.04 -10.75 -4.56
CA ASP A 109 10.35 -10.13 -4.31
C ASP A 109 11.38 -10.52 -5.38
N PHE A 110 12.08 -9.52 -5.89
CA PHE A 110 12.87 -9.59 -7.10
C PHE A 110 14.05 -8.61 -7.11
N VAL A 111 15.04 -8.99 -7.91
CA VAL A 111 16.12 -8.13 -8.38
C VAL A 111 16.34 -8.43 -9.86
N ILE A 112 16.29 -7.41 -10.71
CA ILE A 112 16.47 -7.53 -12.16
C ILE A 112 17.58 -6.58 -12.59
N ALA A 113 18.72 -7.13 -13.02
CA ALA A 113 19.89 -6.32 -13.40
C ALA A 113 19.77 -5.61 -14.77
N ALA A 114 18.91 -6.11 -15.67
CA ALA A 114 18.72 -5.60 -17.03
C ALA A 114 17.26 -5.17 -17.22
N ALA A 115 16.83 -4.16 -16.47
CA ALA A 115 15.42 -3.84 -16.29
C ALA A 115 14.78 -3.08 -17.47
N ARG A 116 15.53 -2.81 -18.55
CA ARG A 116 14.99 -2.19 -19.78
C ARG A 116 14.44 -3.20 -20.79
N GLN A 117 14.66 -4.51 -20.58
CA GLN A 117 14.22 -5.57 -21.50
C GLN A 117 13.56 -6.72 -20.72
N CYS A 118 12.24 -6.77 -20.73
CA CYS A 118 11.50 -7.73 -19.91
C CYS A 118 11.54 -9.13 -20.51
N ARG A 119 11.79 -10.11 -19.65
CA ARG A 119 11.86 -11.54 -19.99
C ARG A 119 10.56 -12.24 -19.56
N GLN A 120 10.43 -13.52 -19.91
CA GLN A 120 9.30 -14.33 -19.47
C GLN A 120 9.14 -14.29 -17.94
N GLY A 121 7.92 -14.02 -17.46
CA GLY A 121 7.62 -13.85 -16.04
C GLY A 121 7.88 -12.45 -15.48
N GLN A 122 8.33 -11.50 -16.32
CA GLN A 122 8.47 -10.09 -15.96
C GLN A 122 7.43 -9.25 -16.70
N THR A 123 7.01 -8.16 -16.07
CA THR A 123 6.04 -7.23 -16.65
C THR A 123 6.65 -5.83 -16.71
N ALA A 124 6.35 -5.09 -17.77
CA ALA A 124 6.71 -3.69 -17.88
C ALA A 124 5.81 -2.84 -16.96
N ALA A 125 6.41 -1.97 -16.14
CA ALA A 125 5.72 -1.06 -15.24
C ALA A 125 6.30 0.36 -15.33
N PRO A 126 5.46 1.39 -15.13
CA PRO A 126 5.90 2.79 -15.14
C PRO A 126 6.61 3.14 -13.84
N PHE A 127 7.74 3.83 -13.92
CA PHE A 127 8.50 4.36 -12.80
C PHE A 127 8.62 5.88 -12.94
N THR A 128 8.58 6.55 -11.80
CA THR A 128 8.75 8.00 -11.69
C THR A 128 10.12 8.29 -11.10
N GLN A 129 10.85 9.23 -11.67
CA GLN A 129 12.09 9.69 -11.07
C GLN A 129 11.81 10.44 -9.77
N ILE A 130 12.53 10.05 -8.72
CA ILE A 130 12.49 10.70 -7.41
C ILE A 130 13.84 11.32 -7.08
N THR A 131 13.81 12.36 -6.26
CA THR A 131 15.01 12.99 -5.70
C THR A 131 14.92 12.88 -4.18
N PRO A 132 15.52 11.85 -3.58
CA PRO A 132 15.57 11.72 -2.14
C PRO A 132 16.25 12.93 -1.49
N THR A 133 15.81 13.28 -0.29
CA THR A 133 16.40 14.34 0.53
C THR A 133 17.21 13.72 1.66
N GLN A 134 18.34 14.33 2.02
CA GLN A 134 19.12 13.88 3.18
C GLN A 134 18.41 14.24 4.48
N ALA A 135 18.23 13.26 5.36
CA ALA A 135 17.75 13.45 6.73
C ALA A 135 18.91 13.74 7.70
N ASP A 136 18.58 14.21 8.90
CA ASP A 136 19.55 14.53 9.97
C ASP A 136 20.42 13.33 10.38
N ASP A 137 19.91 12.11 10.19
CA ASP A 137 20.63 10.85 10.47
C ASP A 137 21.61 10.43 9.36
N GLY A 138 21.75 11.24 8.30
CA GLY A 138 22.62 11.01 7.16
C GLY A 138 22.00 10.21 6.01
N ASN A 139 20.86 9.55 6.24
CA ASN A 139 20.21 8.73 5.23
C ASN A 139 19.49 9.58 4.19
N GLN A 140 19.36 9.03 2.99
CA GLN A 140 18.53 9.59 1.94
C GLN A 140 17.09 9.11 2.13
N VAL A 141 16.12 10.00 2.05
CA VAL A 141 14.71 9.69 2.30
C VAL A 141 13.84 10.21 1.16
N ALA A 142 12.92 9.37 0.68
CA ALA A 142 11.80 9.82 -0.15
C ALA A 142 10.48 9.42 0.50
N TYR A 143 9.48 10.28 0.38
CA TYR A 143 8.17 10.09 0.99
C TYR A 143 7.14 9.69 -0.06
N LEU A 144 6.37 8.65 0.25
CA LEU A 144 5.10 8.38 -0.38
C LEU A 144 4.03 9.10 0.44
N ALA A 145 3.30 10.01 -0.19
CA ALA A 145 2.26 10.82 0.45
C ALA A 145 1.00 10.84 -0.43
N GLU A 146 -0.14 11.07 0.20
CA GLU A 146 -1.43 11.31 -0.46
C GLU A 146 -1.84 12.79 -0.30
N ASP A 147 -2.88 13.21 -1.01
CA ASP A 147 -3.35 14.61 -1.06
C ASP A 147 -3.72 15.19 0.31
N SER A 148 -4.00 14.34 1.31
CA SER A 148 -4.29 14.75 2.68
C SER A 148 -3.05 15.22 3.46
N GLU A 149 -1.84 15.05 2.91
CA GLU A 149 -0.56 15.53 3.48
C GLU A 149 -0.34 15.15 4.95
N TYR A 150 -0.70 13.92 5.32
CA TYR A 150 -0.53 13.43 6.69
C TYR A 150 0.92 13.49 7.17
N ASP A 151 1.11 13.83 8.45
CA ASP A 151 2.32 13.48 9.17
C ASP A 151 2.37 11.97 9.48
N ASP A 152 3.46 11.51 10.11
CA ASP A 152 3.64 10.08 10.38
C ASP A 152 2.56 9.55 11.36
N GLU A 153 2.16 10.32 12.38
CA GLU A 153 1.14 9.89 13.34
C GLU A 153 -0.25 9.83 12.69
N GLN A 154 -0.59 10.86 11.94
CA GLN A 154 -1.83 10.94 11.18
C GLN A 154 -1.93 9.82 10.14
N ALA A 155 -0.86 9.55 9.39
CA ALA A 155 -0.84 8.49 8.37
C ALA A 155 -1.11 7.13 9.00
N ARG A 156 -0.54 6.87 10.18
CA ARG A 156 -0.79 5.65 10.96
C ARG A 156 -2.27 5.50 11.29
N LEU A 157 -2.85 6.54 11.88
CA LEU A 157 -4.22 6.48 12.36
C LEU A 157 -5.23 6.45 11.20
N ALA A 158 -4.97 7.20 10.14
CA ALA A 158 -5.74 7.16 8.91
C ALA A 158 -5.68 5.77 8.25
N GLY A 159 -4.53 5.09 8.32
CA GLY A 159 -4.41 3.70 7.88
C GLY A 159 -5.30 2.74 8.67
N ILE A 160 -5.38 2.93 9.99
CA ILE A 160 -6.28 2.16 10.87
C ILE A 160 -7.74 2.45 10.54
N GLN A 161 -8.13 3.74 10.45
CA GLN A 161 -9.47 4.15 10.09
C GLN A 161 -9.91 3.53 8.76
N ARG A 162 -9.05 3.57 7.73
CA ARG A 162 -9.37 2.96 6.43
C ARG A 162 -9.63 1.47 6.52
N LEU A 163 -8.76 0.72 7.21
CA LEU A 163 -8.96 -0.73 7.36
C LEU A 163 -10.18 -1.08 8.23
N LEU A 164 -10.51 -0.24 9.22
CA LEU A 164 -11.75 -0.38 9.99
C LEU A 164 -12.99 -0.16 9.11
N VAL A 165 -12.98 0.86 8.25
CA VAL A 165 -14.07 1.11 7.28
C VAL A 165 -14.22 -0.08 6.33
N ILE A 166 -13.11 -0.59 5.78
CA ILE A 166 -13.15 -1.77 4.90
C ILE A 166 -13.66 -3.02 5.65
N ALA A 167 -13.35 -3.15 6.94
CA ALA A 167 -13.88 -4.21 7.80
C ALA A 167 -15.36 -3.99 8.22
N GLY A 168 -16.00 -2.90 7.78
CA GLY A 168 -17.41 -2.60 8.03
C GLY A 168 -17.70 -1.85 9.34
N TYR A 169 -16.71 -1.21 9.95
CA TYR A 169 -16.89 -0.38 11.15
C TYR A 169 -17.04 1.11 10.78
N ASP A 170 -17.83 1.87 11.54
CA ASP A 170 -17.97 3.33 11.38
C ASP A 170 -16.74 4.06 11.95
N ALA A 171 -15.69 4.16 11.13
CA ALA A 171 -14.47 4.91 11.42
C ALA A 171 -14.24 6.08 10.45
N ALA A 172 -15.30 6.54 9.77
CA ALA A 172 -15.24 7.69 8.88
C ALA A 172 -15.43 9.03 9.65
N PRO A 173 -14.83 10.14 9.18
CA PRO A 173 -13.95 10.25 8.00
C PRO A 173 -12.55 9.65 8.24
N ILE A 174 -11.84 9.34 7.15
CA ILE A 174 -10.42 8.93 7.20
C ILE A 174 -9.59 10.22 7.22
N ASP A 175 -9.30 10.71 8.40
CA ASP A 175 -8.67 12.02 8.64
C ASP A 175 -7.40 11.96 9.48
N GLY A 176 -7.05 10.77 9.99
CA GLY A 176 -5.89 10.60 10.87
C GLY A 176 -6.08 11.20 12.25
N VAL A 177 -7.31 11.47 12.68
CA VAL A 177 -7.63 12.06 14.00
C VAL A 177 -8.25 11.03 14.94
N ASP A 178 -7.77 11.00 16.18
CA ASP A 178 -8.28 10.08 17.20
C ASP A 178 -9.57 10.62 17.84
N GLY A 179 -10.69 10.31 17.20
CA GLY A 179 -12.03 10.68 17.65
C GLY A 179 -12.80 9.53 18.31
N PRO A 180 -13.92 9.83 19.01
CA PRO A 180 -14.76 8.81 19.66
C PRO A 180 -15.25 7.70 18.71
N LYS A 181 -15.48 8.03 17.43
CA LYS A 181 -15.84 7.04 16.39
C LYS A 181 -14.71 6.06 16.13
N THR A 182 -13.50 6.56 15.87
CA THR A 182 -12.29 5.76 15.64
C THR A 182 -12.03 4.83 16.83
N GLN A 183 -12.10 5.35 18.06
CA GLN A 183 -11.90 4.59 19.29
C GLN A 183 -12.93 3.48 19.46
N ALA A 184 -14.22 3.79 19.25
CA ALA A 184 -15.30 2.80 19.35
C ALA A 184 -15.18 1.71 18.28
N ALA A 185 -14.88 2.08 17.03
CA ALA A 185 -14.66 1.16 15.93
C ALA A 185 -13.46 0.24 16.18
N LEU A 186 -12.33 0.80 16.63
CA LEU A 186 -11.13 0.03 16.96
C LEU A 186 -11.38 -0.94 18.12
N ALA A 187 -12.01 -0.49 19.20
CA ALA A 187 -12.35 -1.35 20.32
C ALA A 187 -13.29 -2.50 19.91
N ALA A 188 -14.29 -2.22 19.07
CA ALA A 188 -15.19 -3.23 18.53
C ALA A 188 -14.46 -4.23 17.62
N PHE A 189 -13.54 -3.76 16.77
CA PHE A 189 -12.68 -4.60 15.94
C PHE A 189 -11.83 -5.54 16.79
N LEU A 190 -11.06 -4.99 17.74
CA LEU A 190 -10.19 -5.78 18.62
C LEU A 190 -10.99 -6.85 19.38
N LYS A 191 -12.13 -6.47 19.95
CA LYS A 191 -13.03 -7.40 20.66
C LYS A 191 -13.53 -8.52 19.76
N SER A 192 -13.97 -8.19 18.54
CA SER A 192 -14.51 -9.19 17.59
C SER A 192 -13.46 -10.21 17.15
N ARG A 193 -12.17 -9.83 17.18
CA ARG A 193 -11.04 -10.65 16.77
C ARG A 193 -10.28 -11.26 17.95
N GLY A 194 -10.73 -11.04 19.18
CA GLY A 194 -10.05 -11.53 20.39
C GLY A 194 -8.64 -10.96 20.57
N LEU A 195 -8.39 -9.74 20.07
CA LEU A 195 -7.10 -9.08 20.11
C LEU A 195 -6.95 -8.19 21.34
N SER A 196 -5.76 -8.18 21.91
CA SER A 196 -5.42 -7.31 23.04
C SER A 196 -5.13 -5.87 22.57
N PRO A 197 -5.51 -4.81 23.31
CA PRO A 197 -5.26 -3.42 22.92
C PRO A 197 -3.78 -3.08 22.63
N GLU A 198 -2.83 -3.78 23.25
CA GLU A 198 -1.40 -3.57 23.07
C GLU A 198 -0.94 -3.90 21.64
N ILE A 199 -1.68 -4.75 20.91
CA ILE A 199 -1.36 -5.05 19.52
C ILE A 199 -1.42 -3.81 18.64
N VAL A 200 -2.19 -2.78 19.03
CA VAL A 200 -2.34 -1.55 18.25
C VAL A 200 -1.02 -0.83 18.09
N GLN A 201 -0.05 -1.01 19.00
CA GLN A 201 1.30 -0.41 18.90
C GLN A 201 2.34 -1.38 18.31
N SER A 202 1.95 -2.61 18.00
CA SER A 202 2.84 -3.61 17.41
C SER A 202 3.20 -3.24 15.96
N PRO A 203 4.45 -3.50 15.53
CA PRO A 203 4.83 -3.36 14.11
C PRO A 203 4.04 -4.29 13.19
N ASN A 204 3.44 -5.37 13.72
CA ASN A 204 2.64 -6.32 12.94
C ASN A 204 1.15 -5.96 12.90
N PHE A 205 0.72 -4.84 13.49
CA PHE A 205 -0.71 -4.53 13.59
C PHE A 205 -1.41 -4.42 12.23
N PHE A 206 -0.76 -3.76 11.26
CA PHE A 206 -1.30 -3.66 9.91
C PHE A 206 -1.39 -5.02 9.21
N ALA A 207 -0.43 -5.92 9.41
CA ALA A 207 -0.56 -7.29 8.90
C ALA A 207 -1.80 -7.99 9.48
N THR A 208 -2.01 -7.90 10.80
CA THR A 208 -3.20 -8.45 11.47
C THR A 208 -4.50 -7.86 10.94
N MET A 209 -4.57 -6.54 10.72
CA MET A 209 -5.76 -5.90 10.17
C MET A 209 -6.02 -6.33 8.73
N ILE A 210 -4.98 -6.44 7.90
CA ILE A 210 -5.10 -6.89 6.51
C ILE A 210 -5.61 -8.34 6.46
N ASP A 211 -5.05 -9.24 7.27
CA ASP A 211 -5.50 -10.62 7.36
C ASP A 211 -6.96 -10.72 7.84
N ALA A 212 -7.33 -9.88 8.82
CA ALA A 212 -8.70 -9.82 9.34
C ALA A 212 -9.70 -9.32 8.29
N VAL A 213 -9.31 -8.31 7.51
CA VAL A 213 -10.11 -7.82 6.37
C VAL A 213 -10.17 -8.87 5.27
N GLN A 214 -9.15 -9.69 5.05
CA GLN A 214 -9.19 -10.75 4.05
C GLN A 214 -9.96 -12.01 4.51
N ALA A 215 -10.34 -12.09 5.79
CA ALA A 215 -11.21 -13.15 6.29
C ALA A 215 -12.69 -12.82 6.01
N PRO A 216 -13.56 -13.82 5.75
CA PRO A 216 -15.00 -13.58 5.70
C PRO A 216 -15.51 -12.84 6.95
N SER A 217 -16.32 -11.80 6.75
CA SER A 217 -16.96 -11.06 7.85
C SER A 217 -18.43 -11.44 7.95
N SER A 218 -18.98 -11.32 9.15
CA SER A 218 -20.42 -11.39 9.41
C SER A 218 -21.16 -10.10 9.01
N THR A 219 -20.45 -9.07 8.58
CA THR A 219 -20.97 -7.76 8.17
C THR A 219 -20.45 -7.37 6.79
N GLY A 220 -21.28 -6.67 6.01
CA GLY A 220 -20.86 -6.15 4.71
C GLY A 220 -20.77 -7.20 3.60
N LEU A 221 -20.33 -6.78 2.42
CA LEU A 221 -20.12 -7.66 1.27
C LEU A 221 -18.70 -8.25 1.35
N THR A 222 -18.58 -9.56 1.18
CA THR A 222 -17.31 -10.24 0.97
C THR A 222 -17.32 -10.97 -0.36
N TRP A 223 -16.25 -10.83 -1.14
CA TRP A 223 -15.97 -11.70 -2.27
C TRP A 223 -14.93 -12.73 -1.89
N CYS A 224 -15.17 -14.00 -2.19
CA CYS A 224 -14.18 -15.07 -2.04
C CYS A 224 -13.95 -15.72 -3.39
N ASN A 225 -12.69 -15.82 -3.79
CA ASN A 225 -12.30 -16.46 -5.04
C ASN A 225 -11.94 -17.93 -4.78
N ASP A 226 -12.87 -18.84 -5.09
CA ASP A 226 -12.66 -20.29 -5.01
C ASP A 226 -12.17 -20.87 -6.36
N THR A 227 -11.84 -20.03 -7.34
CA THR A 227 -11.32 -20.45 -8.65
C THR A 227 -9.78 -20.55 -8.63
N PRO A 228 -9.16 -21.28 -9.58
CA PRO A 228 -7.71 -21.28 -9.74
C PRO A 228 -7.18 -20.04 -10.48
N HIS A 229 -8.05 -19.11 -10.85
CA HIS A 229 -7.71 -17.93 -11.65
C HIS A 229 -7.80 -16.66 -10.82
N LYS A 230 -7.07 -15.62 -11.20
CA LYS A 230 -7.27 -14.29 -10.60
C LYS A 230 -8.66 -13.80 -10.98
N VAL A 231 -9.39 -13.24 -10.02
CA VAL A 231 -10.70 -12.62 -10.28
C VAL A 231 -10.57 -11.11 -10.15
N MET A 232 -11.10 -10.39 -11.13
CA MET A 232 -11.29 -8.94 -11.08
C MET A 232 -12.76 -8.65 -10.78
N ALA A 233 -13.04 -7.91 -9.72
CA ALA A 233 -14.39 -7.60 -9.27
C ALA A 233 -14.67 -6.09 -9.25
N ALA A 234 -15.95 -5.74 -9.29
CA ALA A 234 -16.46 -4.39 -9.18
C ALA A 234 -17.72 -4.38 -8.30
N VAL A 235 -17.90 -3.31 -7.54
CA VAL A 235 -19.08 -3.08 -6.68
C VAL A 235 -19.87 -1.89 -7.20
N GLY A 236 -21.19 -2.01 -7.18
CA GLY A 236 -22.12 -0.91 -7.37
C GLY A 236 -22.83 -0.60 -6.05
N THR A 237 -22.98 0.66 -5.69
CA THR A 237 -23.70 1.10 -4.49
C THR A 237 -24.74 2.13 -4.87
N ASP A 238 -25.99 1.90 -4.47
CA ASP A 238 -27.10 2.85 -4.59
C ASP A 238 -27.46 3.36 -3.19
N ASP A 239 -27.24 4.65 -2.93
CA ASP A 239 -27.60 5.31 -1.67
C ASP A 239 -29.03 5.89 -1.66
N GLY A 240 -29.80 5.67 -2.73
CA GLY A 240 -31.12 6.23 -2.97
C GLY A 240 -31.13 7.58 -3.70
N LYS A 241 -29.96 8.20 -3.89
CA LYS A 241 -29.77 9.43 -4.67
C LYS A 241 -28.87 9.19 -5.88
N THR A 242 -27.77 8.47 -5.68
CA THR A 242 -26.73 8.24 -6.68
C THR A 242 -26.36 6.77 -6.71
N VAL A 243 -26.13 6.25 -7.92
CA VAL A 243 -25.57 4.92 -8.12
C VAL A 243 -24.11 5.05 -8.53
N THR A 244 -23.21 4.57 -7.70
CA THR A 244 -21.77 4.62 -7.94
C THR A 244 -21.22 3.23 -8.20
N SER A 245 -20.46 3.05 -9.28
CA SER A 245 -19.71 1.83 -9.58
C SER A 245 -18.21 2.05 -9.33
N ARG A 246 -17.56 1.11 -8.66
CA ARG A 246 -16.13 1.13 -8.31
C ARG A 246 -15.47 -0.19 -8.68
N GLY A 247 -14.28 -0.13 -9.25
CA GLY A 247 -13.48 -1.30 -9.64
C GLY A 247 -12.12 -0.89 -10.17
N TRP A 248 -11.21 -1.78 -10.56
CA TRP A 248 -11.26 -3.22 -10.40
C TRP A 248 -10.54 -3.65 -9.11
N TYR A 249 -11.18 -4.53 -8.35
CA TYR A 249 -10.61 -5.19 -7.18
C TYR A 249 -10.04 -6.54 -7.61
N GLY A 250 -8.75 -6.77 -7.40
CA GLY A 250 -8.11 -8.04 -7.70
C GLY A 250 -8.21 -8.99 -6.52
N ILE A 251 -8.69 -10.21 -6.76
CA ILE A 251 -8.85 -11.26 -5.75
C ILE A 251 -8.08 -12.48 -6.22
N ASP A 252 -6.99 -12.79 -5.55
CA ASP A 252 -6.15 -13.94 -5.89
C ASP A 252 -6.84 -15.26 -5.54
N PRO A 253 -6.46 -16.38 -6.19
CA PRO A 253 -6.98 -17.71 -5.89
C PRO A 253 -6.93 -18.03 -4.39
N GLY A 254 -8.05 -18.48 -3.83
CA GLY A 254 -8.19 -18.87 -2.43
C GLY A 254 -8.24 -17.69 -1.44
N LYS A 255 -8.28 -16.44 -1.93
CA LYS A 255 -8.38 -15.24 -1.09
C LYS A 255 -9.80 -14.68 -1.09
N CYS A 256 -10.12 -13.97 -0.02
CA CYS A 256 -11.31 -13.13 0.04
C CYS A 256 -10.93 -11.65 0.16
N LEU A 257 -11.85 -10.79 -0.27
CA LEU A 257 -11.70 -9.35 -0.27
C LEU A 257 -13.05 -8.70 0.08
N HIS A 258 -13.00 -7.63 0.87
CA HIS A 258 -14.16 -6.80 1.17
C HIS A 258 -14.03 -5.52 0.36
N PRO A 259 -14.94 -5.23 -0.60
CA PRO A 259 -14.93 -3.95 -1.26
C PRO A 259 -15.25 -2.84 -0.26
N ASP A 260 -14.64 -1.68 -0.45
CA ASP A 260 -14.95 -0.47 0.31
C ASP A 260 -16.37 0.02 -0.03
N VAL A 261 -17.34 -0.47 0.74
CA VAL A 261 -18.74 -0.03 0.70
C VAL A 261 -18.95 0.96 1.84
N THR A 262 -18.96 2.23 1.48
CA THR A 262 -19.13 3.35 2.40
C THR A 262 -20.60 3.50 2.84
N GLY A 263 -20.83 3.68 4.14
CA GLY A 263 -22.15 3.97 4.70
C GLY A 263 -23.10 2.76 4.71
N GLN A 264 -24.40 3.02 4.57
CA GLN A 264 -25.44 1.99 4.47
C GLN A 264 -26.21 2.18 3.17
N PRO A 265 -25.67 1.71 2.02
CA PRO A 265 -26.38 1.83 0.76
C PRO A 265 -27.71 1.08 0.81
N ARG A 266 -28.72 1.63 0.13
CA ARG A 266 -30.03 0.99 -0.03
C ARG A 266 -29.92 -0.30 -0.83
N GLN A 267 -29.01 -0.35 -1.79
CA GLN A 267 -28.76 -1.54 -2.59
C GLN A 267 -27.27 -1.67 -2.94
N ILE A 268 -26.78 -2.91 -2.93
CA ILE A 268 -25.44 -3.27 -3.37
C ILE A 268 -25.54 -4.14 -4.62
N PHE A 269 -24.65 -3.91 -5.57
CA PHE A 269 -24.48 -4.69 -6.78
C PHE A 269 -23.06 -5.23 -6.87
N SER A 270 -22.88 -6.39 -7.48
CA SER A 270 -21.58 -7.01 -7.67
C SER A 270 -21.42 -7.54 -9.09
N PHE A 271 -20.25 -7.31 -9.66
CA PHE A 271 -19.78 -7.97 -10.85
C PHE A 271 -18.38 -8.54 -10.59
N ALA A 272 -18.05 -9.67 -11.19
CA ALA A 272 -16.70 -10.21 -11.19
C ALA A 272 -16.42 -11.01 -12.46
N GLU A 273 -15.15 -11.07 -12.89
CA GLU A 273 -14.68 -11.89 -13.99
C GLU A 273 -13.32 -12.51 -13.69
N ALA A 274 -13.10 -13.74 -14.17
CA ALA A 274 -11.80 -14.38 -14.09
C ALA A 274 -10.89 -13.88 -15.21
N VAL A 275 -9.62 -13.63 -14.90
CA VAL A 275 -8.62 -13.12 -15.84
C VAL A 275 -7.33 -13.95 -15.82
N ASP A 276 -6.63 -13.96 -16.96
CA ASP A 276 -5.30 -14.56 -17.10
C ASP A 276 -4.18 -13.66 -16.57
N ALA A 277 -2.93 -14.10 -16.74
CA ALA A 277 -1.75 -13.35 -16.29
C ALA A 277 -1.57 -11.99 -16.98
N ASP A 278 -2.14 -11.82 -18.18
CA ASP A 278 -2.14 -10.57 -18.95
C ASP A 278 -3.40 -9.72 -18.66
N ASN A 279 -4.18 -10.09 -17.63
CA ASN A 279 -5.50 -9.52 -17.29
C ASN A 279 -6.55 -9.63 -18.41
N ARG A 280 -6.45 -10.63 -19.29
CA ARG A 280 -7.50 -10.89 -20.30
C ARG A 280 -8.57 -11.80 -19.72
N THR A 281 -9.83 -11.54 -20.04
CA THR A 281 -10.97 -12.34 -19.60
C THR A 281 -10.83 -13.80 -20.01
N ILE A 282 -10.91 -14.69 -19.03
CA ILE A 282 -10.92 -16.14 -19.24
C ILE A 282 -12.28 -16.56 -19.78
N ARG A 283 -12.28 -17.43 -20.79
CA ARG A 283 -13.50 -17.96 -21.41
C ARG A 283 -13.59 -19.46 -21.20
N LEU A 284 -14.76 -19.93 -20.77
CA LEU A 284 -15.10 -21.35 -20.69
C LEU A 284 -16.19 -21.65 -21.71
N LYS A 285 -15.92 -22.54 -22.68
CA LYS A 285 -16.84 -22.88 -23.78
C LYS A 285 -17.35 -21.60 -24.49
N ASP A 286 -16.41 -20.73 -24.88
CA ASP A 286 -16.62 -19.43 -25.54
C ASP A 286 -17.38 -18.36 -24.75
N LYS A 287 -17.82 -18.65 -23.53
CA LYS A 287 -18.45 -17.67 -22.63
C LYS A 287 -17.43 -17.12 -21.63
N PRO A 288 -17.42 -15.79 -21.38
CA PRO A 288 -16.66 -15.23 -20.27
C PRO A 288 -16.97 -15.96 -18.96
N LEU A 289 -15.94 -16.30 -18.19
CA LEU A 289 -16.10 -16.79 -16.84
C LEU A 289 -16.32 -15.58 -15.93
N ASN A 290 -17.59 -15.21 -15.74
CA ASN A 290 -18.00 -14.06 -14.95
C ASN A 290 -19.20 -14.36 -14.03
N TRP A 291 -19.35 -13.52 -13.01
CA TRP A 291 -20.44 -13.54 -12.04
C TRP A 291 -21.05 -12.15 -12.03
N GLY A 292 -22.21 -12.03 -12.68
CA GLY A 292 -22.90 -10.77 -12.90
C GLY A 292 -24.41 -10.97 -13.01
N GLY A 293 -25.12 -9.92 -13.39
CA GLY A 293 -26.57 -9.91 -13.44
C GLY A 293 -27.12 -8.93 -14.47
N ALA A 294 -28.42 -8.63 -14.38
CA ALA A 294 -29.11 -7.85 -15.39
C ALA A 294 -28.88 -6.32 -15.27
N THR A 295 -28.48 -5.82 -14.10
CA THR A 295 -28.34 -4.38 -13.85
C THR A 295 -27.12 -3.83 -14.58
N GLN A 296 -27.33 -3.02 -15.61
CA GLN A 296 -26.23 -2.41 -16.36
C GLN A 296 -25.67 -1.22 -15.59
N LEU A 297 -24.37 -1.27 -15.28
CA LEU A 297 -23.61 -0.16 -14.72
C LEU A 297 -22.37 0.10 -15.58
N CYS A 298 -21.91 1.35 -15.60
CA CYS A 298 -20.74 1.75 -16.36
C CYS A 298 -19.46 1.26 -15.69
N THR A 299 -18.55 0.73 -16.51
CA THR A 299 -17.19 0.31 -16.14
C THR A 299 -16.19 0.79 -17.18
N ARG A 300 -14.89 0.66 -16.91
CA ARG A 300 -13.83 0.86 -17.92
C ARG A 300 -12.68 -0.12 -17.66
N GLU A 301 -11.74 -0.23 -18.59
CA GLU A 301 -10.63 -1.19 -18.50
C GLU A 301 -9.69 -0.90 -17.34
N SER A 302 -9.33 0.37 -17.14
CA SER A 302 -8.54 0.80 -15.99
C SER A 302 -9.38 0.79 -14.72
N LYS A 303 -8.73 0.82 -13.55
CA LYS A 303 -9.38 1.16 -12.28
C LYS A 303 -10.21 2.45 -12.40
N PHE A 304 -11.35 2.52 -11.70
CA PHE A 304 -12.39 3.51 -11.88
C PHE A 304 -13.30 3.69 -10.66
N GLU A 305 -13.87 4.89 -10.59
CA GLU A 305 -15.07 5.24 -9.82
C GLU A 305 -15.97 6.08 -10.73
N ILE A 306 -17.24 5.69 -10.88
CA ILE A 306 -18.18 6.34 -11.80
C ILE A 306 -19.50 6.52 -11.05
N ASN A 307 -20.01 7.76 -10.97
CA ASN A 307 -21.27 8.11 -10.31
C ASN A 307 -22.42 8.38 -11.30
N GLU A 308 -22.11 8.48 -12.59
CA GLU A 308 -23.07 8.69 -13.67
C GLU A 308 -23.17 7.39 -14.49
N GLN A 309 -24.29 6.69 -14.36
CA GLN A 309 -24.51 5.35 -14.95
C GLN A 309 -25.26 5.40 -16.30
N GLY A 310 -25.65 6.60 -16.76
CA GLY A 310 -26.30 6.81 -18.04
C GLY A 310 -25.31 6.79 -19.21
N ASP A 311 -25.79 6.33 -20.37
CA ASP A 311 -25.12 6.42 -21.67
C ASP A 311 -23.63 6.01 -21.67
N CYS A 312 -23.30 4.90 -21.00
CA CYS A 312 -21.91 4.43 -20.83
C CYS A 312 -21.11 4.47 -22.14
N GLY A 313 -21.68 3.91 -23.22
CA GLY A 313 -21.00 3.82 -24.52
C GLY A 313 -20.63 5.17 -25.12
N THR A 314 -21.53 6.16 -25.05
CA THR A 314 -21.28 7.52 -25.55
C THR A 314 -20.15 8.22 -24.80
N ARG A 315 -19.87 7.78 -23.57
CA ARG A 315 -18.84 8.33 -22.68
C ARG A 315 -17.53 7.52 -22.73
N GLY A 316 -17.40 6.57 -23.66
CA GLY A 316 -16.23 5.70 -23.78
C GLY A 316 -16.12 4.67 -22.65
N LEU A 317 -17.24 4.34 -22.01
CA LEU A 317 -17.34 3.36 -20.93
C LEU A 317 -18.05 2.09 -21.43
N ALA A 318 -17.79 0.97 -20.79
CA ALA A 318 -18.50 -0.28 -21.05
C ALA A 318 -19.76 -0.36 -20.18
N ALA A 319 -20.86 -0.89 -20.73
CA ALA A 319 -22.04 -1.27 -19.97
C ALA A 319 -21.88 -2.73 -19.52
N THR A 320 -21.73 -2.94 -18.21
CA THR A 320 -21.46 -4.24 -17.60
C THR A 320 -22.62 -4.65 -16.71
N GLY A 321 -23.01 -5.92 -16.76
CA GLY A 321 -24.16 -6.46 -16.02
C GLY A 321 -23.80 -6.90 -14.60
N PHE A 322 -24.21 -6.14 -13.59
CA PHE A 322 -24.03 -6.45 -12.18
C PHE A 322 -25.24 -7.22 -11.61
N ALA A 323 -24.97 -8.10 -10.65
CA ALA A 323 -25.98 -8.81 -9.87
C ALA A 323 -26.32 -8.03 -8.60
N ALA A 324 -27.61 -7.94 -8.26
CA ALA A 324 -28.03 -7.41 -6.97
C ALA A 324 -27.60 -8.34 -5.84
N VAL A 325 -27.10 -7.76 -4.75
CA VAL A 325 -26.62 -8.47 -3.57
C VAL A 325 -27.65 -8.30 -2.46
N ASP A 326 -28.24 -9.41 -2.02
CA ASP A 326 -29.13 -9.41 -0.87
C ASP A 326 -28.32 -9.28 0.43
N MET A 327 -28.48 -8.12 1.08
CA MET A 327 -27.81 -7.72 2.32
C MET A 327 -28.70 -7.85 3.57
N SER A 328 -29.88 -8.48 3.45
CA SER A 328 -30.86 -8.59 4.55
C SER A 328 -30.33 -9.29 5.81
N GLY A 329 -29.30 -10.12 5.69
CA GLY A 329 -28.63 -10.81 6.80
C GLY A 329 -27.49 -10.04 7.48
N GLY A 330 -27.28 -8.76 7.13
CA GLY A 330 -26.17 -7.92 7.63
C GLY A 330 -24.85 -8.12 6.88
N GLY A 331 -24.41 -9.38 6.73
CA GLY A 331 -23.23 -9.76 5.95
C GLY A 331 -23.57 -10.72 4.81
N LYS A 332 -22.91 -10.57 3.67
CA LYS A 332 -23.06 -11.44 2.51
C LYS A 332 -21.71 -11.82 1.92
N THR A 333 -21.40 -13.12 1.93
CA THR A 333 -20.26 -13.65 1.18
C THR A 333 -20.72 -14.19 -0.17
N LEU A 334 -20.17 -13.64 -1.25
CA LEU A 334 -20.29 -14.19 -2.59
C LEU A 334 -19.04 -15.02 -2.90
N ARG A 335 -19.25 -16.26 -3.29
CA ARG A 335 -18.17 -17.19 -3.62
C ARG A 335 -18.11 -17.40 -5.13
N PHE A 336 -17.02 -16.98 -5.74
CA PHE A 336 -16.76 -17.17 -7.17
C PHE A 336 -16.15 -18.55 -7.35
N ALA A 337 -16.94 -19.48 -7.88
CA ALA A 337 -16.55 -20.86 -8.10
C ALA A 337 -16.66 -21.23 -9.58
N MET A 338 -15.92 -22.27 -9.98
CA MET A 338 -16.04 -22.84 -11.32
C MET A 338 -17.47 -23.37 -11.55
N PRO A 339 -18.05 -23.20 -12.76
CA PRO A 339 -19.42 -23.63 -13.06
C PRO A 339 -19.62 -25.15 -13.09
#